data_AF-A0A9P6KUW2-F1
#
_entry.id   AF-A0A9P6KUW2-F1
#
_cell.length_a   1.000
_cell.length_b   1.000
_cell.length_c   1.000
_cell.angle_alpha   90.00
_cell.angle_beta   90.00
_cell.angle_gamma   90.00
#
_symmetry.space_group_name_H-M   'P 1'
#
loop_
_entity.id
_entity.type
_entity.pdbx_description
1 polymer ?
#
loop_
_entity_poly.entity_id
_entity_poly.type
_entity_poly.pdbx_seq_one_letter_code
_entity_poly.pdbx_strand_id
1 'polypeptide(L)'
;MVYYFSSNTVSPAAFVYVGKDKVENEELIKYGWDEDVWFHVDNLSSAHIYVRLPDGQDWESIDQGLLVDCAQLTKANSIEGNKKDNITVIYTPWSNLKKDGSMAVGQVGFKDQRKVKRIHVEKRENPIVNRLNKTKIEKYPDLAMEKEARQKELRKKDRDAQQARKKEEARIMKDRKEQKYQKEHAYDDLFSEENMASTSNQDRSEDFLDDFF
;
A
#
# COMPACT_ATOMS: atom_id res chain seq x y z
N MET A 1 -7.07 13.66 21.58
CA MET A 1 -8.30 13.91 20.77
C MET A 1 -7.91 14.19 19.33
N VAL A 2 -8.58 13.54 18.39
CA VAL A 2 -8.33 13.67 16.95
C VAL A 2 -9.62 14.08 16.23
N TYR A 3 -9.51 15.06 15.34
CA TYR A 3 -10.59 15.48 14.46
C TYR A 3 -10.46 14.77 13.12
N TYR A 4 -11.54 14.18 12.64
CA TYR A 4 -11.63 13.52 11.34
C TYR A 4 -12.54 14.33 10.43
N PHE A 5 -12.18 14.40 9.15
CA PHE A 5 -12.90 15.10 8.09
C PHE A 5 -12.99 14.17 6.87
N SER A 6 -14.06 14.32 6.09
CA SER A 6 -14.26 13.57 4.85
C SER A 6 -14.27 14.55 3.68
N SER A 7 -13.31 14.40 2.75
CA SER A 7 -13.33 15.17 1.51
C SER A 7 -14.08 14.39 0.43
N ASN A 8 -15.18 14.97 -0.05
CA ASN A 8 -16.00 14.41 -1.12
C ASN A 8 -15.53 14.83 -2.52
N THR A 9 -14.35 15.47 -2.62
CA THR A 9 -13.78 15.92 -3.90
C THR A 9 -13.23 14.74 -4.72
N VAL A 10 -12.94 13.62 -4.04
CA VAL A 10 -12.54 12.35 -4.64
C VAL A 10 -13.54 11.26 -4.30
N SER A 11 -13.59 10.21 -5.14
CA SER A 11 -14.40 9.02 -4.93
C SER A 11 -13.49 7.78 -4.95
N PRO A 12 -13.41 6.98 -3.86
CA PRO A 12 -14.11 7.14 -2.58
C PRO A 12 -13.65 8.39 -1.80
N ALA A 13 -14.50 8.88 -0.88
CA ALA A 13 -14.20 10.06 -0.09
C ALA A 13 -12.90 9.88 0.72
N ALA A 14 -12.03 10.88 0.67
CA ALA A 14 -10.74 10.82 1.35
C ALA A 14 -10.86 11.15 2.82
N PHE A 15 -10.15 10.37 3.64
CA PHE A 15 -10.10 10.56 5.08
C PHE A 15 -8.96 11.51 5.45
N VAL A 16 -9.33 12.66 6.02
CA VAL A 16 -8.40 13.67 6.52
C VAL A 16 -8.52 13.72 8.04
N TYR A 17 -7.42 13.84 8.77
CA TYR A 17 -7.45 13.95 10.22
C TYR A 17 -6.39 14.90 10.77
N VAL A 18 -6.69 15.48 11.92
CA VAL A 18 -5.94 16.58 12.55
C VAL A 18 -5.91 16.37 14.05
N GLY A 19 -4.74 16.50 14.68
CA GLY A 19 -4.61 16.48 16.13
C GLY A 19 -5.17 17.78 16.73
N LYS A 20 -5.83 17.68 17.89
CA LYS A 20 -6.39 18.86 18.58
C LYS A 20 -5.31 19.87 18.94
N ASP A 21 -4.14 19.39 19.38
CA ASP A 21 -3.03 20.21 19.83
C ASP A 21 -1.68 19.54 19.53
N LYS A 22 -0.61 20.17 19.99
CA LYS A 22 0.77 19.73 19.76
C LYS A 22 1.09 18.36 20.35
N VAL A 23 0.44 17.95 21.44
CA VAL A 23 0.66 16.63 22.07
C VAL A 23 0.07 15.55 21.17
N GLU A 24 -1.16 15.77 20.69
CA GLU A 24 -1.84 14.77 19.86
C GLU A 24 -1.16 14.65 18.50
N ASN A 25 -0.60 15.76 18.02
CA ASN A 25 0.24 15.75 16.82
C ASN A 25 1.48 14.87 16.99
N GLU A 26 2.09 14.78 18.17
CA GLU A 26 3.23 13.90 18.39
C GLU A 26 2.82 12.42 18.40
N GLU A 27 1.67 12.10 18.99
CA GLU A 27 1.12 10.74 18.93
C GLU A 27 0.78 10.33 17.49
N LEU A 28 0.17 11.23 16.72
CA LEU A 28 -0.12 10.99 15.31
C LEU A 28 1.15 10.77 14.47
N ILE A 29 2.23 11.51 14.75
CA ILE A 29 3.53 11.26 14.09
C ILE A 29 4.10 9.91 14.50
N LYS A 30 3.97 9.51 15.77
CA LYS A 30 4.52 8.24 16.25
C LYS A 30 3.78 7.02 15.66
N TYR A 31 2.47 7.12 15.53
CA TYR A 31 1.60 6.02 15.12
C TYR A 31 1.06 6.13 13.69
N GLY A 32 1.53 7.10 12.90
CA GLY A 32 1.22 7.22 11.48
C GLY A 32 1.57 5.98 10.66
N TRP A 33 0.92 5.89 9.50
CA TRP A 33 1.02 4.81 8.52
C TRP A 33 1.82 5.27 7.30
N ASP A 34 2.25 4.32 6.47
CA ASP A 34 3.09 4.63 5.30
C ASP A 34 2.29 5.31 4.18
N GLU A 35 0.98 5.08 4.15
CA GLU A 35 0.02 5.71 3.22
C GLU A 35 -0.41 7.12 3.65
N ASP A 36 0.02 7.57 4.83
CA ASP A 36 -0.35 8.88 5.36
C ASP A 36 0.55 9.98 4.76
N VAL A 37 -0.08 11.07 4.31
CA VAL A 37 0.62 12.26 3.80
C VAL A 37 0.36 13.43 4.75
N TRP A 38 1.44 14.06 5.19
CA TRP A 38 1.44 15.14 6.17
C TRP A 38 1.50 16.50 5.49
N PHE A 39 0.75 17.47 6.03
CA PHE A 39 0.64 18.84 5.54
C PHE A 39 0.89 19.84 6.68
N HIS A 40 1.57 20.94 6.33
CA HIS A 40 1.89 22.03 7.26
C HIS A 40 2.16 23.34 6.50
N VAL A 41 1.89 24.49 7.13
CA VAL A 41 2.24 25.79 6.53
C VAL A 41 3.75 26.01 6.62
N ASP A 42 4.39 26.41 5.53
CA ASP A 42 5.83 26.66 5.53
C ASP A 42 6.20 27.80 6.48
N ASN A 43 7.20 27.57 7.33
CA ASN A 43 7.76 28.56 8.28
C ASN A 43 6.76 29.23 9.26
N LEU A 44 5.55 28.71 9.41
CA LEU A 44 4.54 29.25 10.33
C LEU A 44 4.00 28.18 11.26
N SER A 45 3.63 28.56 12.48
CA SER A 45 2.95 27.66 13.40
C SER A 45 1.56 27.31 12.85
N SER A 46 1.33 26.03 12.57
CA SER A 46 0.07 25.52 12.01
C SER A 46 -0.27 24.13 12.52
N ALA A 47 -1.54 23.75 12.42
CA ALA A 47 -1.96 22.39 12.71
C ALA A 47 -1.32 21.39 11.72
N HIS A 48 -1.02 20.19 12.22
CA HIS A 48 -0.56 19.08 11.39
C HIS A 48 -1.77 18.37 10.81
N ILE A 49 -1.90 18.41 9.50
CA ILE A 49 -3.00 17.74 8.80
C ILE A 49 -2.45 16.49 8.13
N TYR A 50 -3.21 15.41 8.20
CA TYR A 50 -2.88 14.16 7.57
C TYR A 50 -4.02 13.75 6.65
N VAL A 51 -3.69 13.21 5.49
CA VAL A 51 -4.63 12.50 4.62
C VAL A 51 -4.14 11.07 4.48
N ARG A 52 -5.07 10.11 4.62
CA ARG A 52 -4.78 8.70 4.41
C ARG A 52 -5.15 8.32 2.99
N LEU A 53 -4.15 7.93 2.20
CA LEU A 53 -4.38 7.47 0.84
C LEU A 53 -4.87 6.01 0.83
N PRO A 54 -5.69 5.63 -0.16
CA PRO A 54 -6.00 4.22 -0.43
C PRO A 54 -4.74 3.39 -0.70
N ASP A 55 -4.78 2.12 -0.32
CA ASP A 55 -3.68 1.18 -0.54
C ASP A 55 -3.29 1.16 -2.04
N GLY A 56 -2.02 1.43 -2.33
CA GLY A 56 -1.47 1.42 -3.70
C GLY A 56 -1.53 2.75 -4.46
N GLN A 57 -2.14 3.80 -3.90
CA GLN A 57 -2.07 5.14 -4.50
C GLN A 57 -0.76 5.83 -4.14
N ASP A 58 -0.10 6.44 -5.14
CA ASP A 58 1.12 7.20 -4.91
C ASP A 58 0.81 8.61 -4.40
N TRP A 59 1.57 9.06 -3.40
CA TRP A 59 1.45 10.41 -2.82
C TRP A 59 1.76 11.52 -3.81
N GLU A 60 2.45 11.19 -4.91
CA GLU A 60 2.69 12.12 -6.01
C GLU A 60 1.48 12.32 -6.92
N SER A 61 0.53 11.40 -6.87
CA SER A 61 -0.65 11.33 -7.75
C SER A 61 -1.95 11.73 -7.06
N ILE A 62 -1.85 12.52 -5.98
CA ILE A 62 -3.02 13.00 -5.23
C ILE A 62 -3.81 13.97 -6.10
N ASP A 63 -5.14 13.79 -6.13
CA ASP A 63 -6.04 14.69 -6.84
C ASP A 63 -5.87 16.14 -6.37
N GLN A 64 -5.87 17.06 -7.34
CA GLN A 64 -5.63 18.47 -7.06
C GLN A 64 -6.72 19.06 -6.16
N GLY A 65 -7.97 18.63 -6.28
CA GLY A 65 -9.06 19.08 -5.42
C GLY A 65 -8.86 18.62 -3.97
N LEU A 66 -8.37 17.40 -3.76
CA LEU A 66 -8.02 16.91 -2.42
C LEU A 66 -6.80 17.66 -1.83
N LEU A 67 -5.79 17.98 -2.65
CA LEU A 67 -4.66 18.79 -2.22
C LEU A 67 -5.08 20.19 -1.78
N VAL A 68 -5.97 20.83 -2.54
CA VAL A 68 -6.52 22.15 -2.21
C VAL A 68 -7.33 22.08 -0.91
N ASP A 69 -8.16 21.06 -0.73
CA ASP A 69 -8.91 20.85 0.52
C ASP A 69 -8.00 20.76 1.74
N CYS A 70 -6.96 19.93 1.66
CA CYS A 70 -5.98 19.78 2.74
C CYS A 70 -5.25 21.11 2.99
N ALA A 71 -4.78 21.77 1.94
CA ALA A 71 -4.04 23.04 2.07
C ALA A 71 -4.90 24.18 2.65
N GLN A 72 -6.18 24.28 2.24
CA GLN A 72 -7.13 25.24 2.79
C GLN A 72 -7.44 24.95 4.25
N LEU A 73 -7.55 23.68 4.63
CA LEU A 73 -7.73 23.28 6.02
C LEU A 73 -6.49 23.60 6.87
N THR A 74 -5.28 23.40 6.34
CA THR A 74 -4.01 23.72 7.04
C THR A 74 -3.88 25.23 7.23
N LYS A 75 -4.22 26.01 6.19
CA LYS A 75 -4.30 27.47 6.26
C LYS A 75 -5.26 27.94 7.34
N ALA A 76 -6.49 27.41 7.35
CA ALA A 76 -7.54 27.81 8.28
C ALA A 76 -7.19 27.48 9.74
N ASN A 77 -6.44 26.40 9.97
CA ASN A 77 -5.98 25.96 11.29
C ASN A 77 -4.56 26.47 11.64
N SER A 78 -4.08 27.53 10.98
CA SER A 78 -2.84 28.23 11.35
C SER A 78 -3.16 29.57 12.01
N ILE A 79 -2.50 29.88 13.12
CA ILE A 79 -2.72 31.15 13.87
C ILE A 79 -2.34 32.36 13.00
N GLU A 80 -1.17 32.31 12.38
CA GLU A 80 -0.68 33.36 11.49
C GLU A 80 -1.08 33.13 10.03
N GLY A 81 -1.02 31.89 9.55
CA GLY A 81 -1.29 31.54 8.15
C GLY A 81 -2.73 31.85 7.73
N ASN A 82 -3.68 31.78 8.65
CA ASN A 82 -5.08 32.13 8.37
C ASN A 82 -5.28 33.62 8.04
N LYS A 83 -4.40 34.51 8.51
CA LYS A 83 -4.50 35.96 8.30
C LYS A 83 -3.66 36.47 7.12
N LYS A 84 -2.72 35.66 6.63
CA LYS A 84 -1.80 36.03 5.54
C LYS A 84 -2.34 35.49 4.22
N ASP A 85 -2.25 36.29 3.18
CA ASP A 85 -2.41 35.81 1.81
C ASP A 85 -1.10 35.26 1.27
N ASN A 86 -1.17 34.54 0.15
CA ASN A 86 -0.02 33.98 -0.57
C ASN A 86 0.87 33.11 0.32
N ILE A 87 0.28 32.14 1.00
CA ILE A 87 1.03 31.21 1.85
C ILE A 87 1.41 29.96 1.07
N THR A 88 2.57 29.41 1.39
CA THR A 88 2.98 28.10 0.90
C THR A 88 2.66 27.04 1.95
N VAL A 89 1.92 26.00 1.54
CA VAL A 89 1.72 24.79 2.34
C VAL A 89 2.67 23.73 1.79
N ILE A 90 3.37 23.04 2.67
CA ILE A 90 4.22 21.92 2.33
C ILE A 90 3.51 20.62 2.62
N TYR A 91 3.77 19.61 1.80
CA TYR A 91 3.30 18.25 2.03
C TYR A 91 4.37 17.22 1.70
N THR A 92 4.36 16.13 2.47
CA THR A 92 5.34 15.04 2.36
C THR A 92 4.74 13.75 2.91
N PRO A 93 5.12 12.57 2.40
CA PRO A 93 4.72 11.31 3.01
C PRO A 93 5.23 11.20 4.45
N TRP A 94 4.46 10.54 5.31
CA TRP A 94 4.79 10.32 6.73
C TRP A 94 6.15 9.64 6.91
N SER A 95 6.48 8.68 6.05
CA SER A 95 7.76 7.96 6.06
C SER A 95 9.00 8.87 5.93
N ASN A 96 8.84 10.07 5.37
CA ASN A 96 9.90 11.07 5.21
C ASN A 96 10.05 12.00 6.43
N LEU A 97 9.11 11.99 7.38
CA LEU A 97 9.21 12.78 8.59
C LEU A 97 10.36 12.27 9.47
N LYS A 98 11.12 13.20 10.03
CA LYS A 98 12.19 12.95 10.99
C LYS A 98 11.86 13.68 12.29
N LYS A 99 11.68 12.91 13.35
CA LYS A 99 11.56 13.42 14.71
C LYS A 99 12.63 12.76 15.56
N ASP A 100 13.45 13.57 16.20
CA ASP A 100 14.44 13.12 17.18
C ASP A 100 13.94 13.51 18.58
N GLY A 101 14.31 12.73 19.61
CA GLY A 101 13.92 12.97 21.00
C GLY A 101 14.48 14.27 21.57
N SER A 102 15.47 14.85 20.91
CA SER A 102 16.03 16.17 21.21
C SER A 102 15.21 17.35 20.66
N MET A 103 14.27 17.10 19.73
CA MET A 103 13.52 18.16 19.06
C MET A 103 12.33 18.62 19.90
N ALA A 104 12.13 19.94 20.00
CA ALA A 104 11.06 20.52 20.78
C ALA A 104 9.67 20.05 20.32
N VAL A 105 8.69 20.07 21.23
CA VAL A 105 7.32 19.62 20.93
C VAL A 105 6.72 20.41 19.77
N GLY A 106 6.23 19.70 18.76
CA GLY A 106 5.73 20.30 17.51
C GLY A 106 6.77 20.58 16.43
N GLN A 107 8.07 20.53 16.75
CA GLN A 107 9.13 20.63 15.73
C GLN A 107 9.25 19.30 14.97
N VAL A 108 9.27 19.38 13.64
CA VAL A 108 9.42 18.24 12.73
C VAL A 108 10.51 18.54 11.72
N GLY A 109 11.40 17.58 11.47
CA GLY A 109 12.39 17.62 10.40
C GLY A 109 12.01 16.69 9.25
N PHE A 110 12.79 16.75 8.17
CA PHE A 110 12.63 15.88 7.00
C PHE A 110 13.88 15.04 6.78
N LYS A 111 13.72 13.80 6.35
CA LYS A 111 14.84 12.91 5.98
C LYS A 111 15.41 13.32 4.62
N ASP A 112 14.54 13.55 3.65
CA ASP A 112 14.88 13.99 2.30
C ASP A 112 14.04 15.22 1.91
N GLN A 113 14.73 16.31 1.56
CA GLN A 113 14.11 17.56 1.12
C GLN A 113 13.47 17.43 -0.27
N ARG A 114 13.90 16.48 -1.11
CA ARG A 114 13.34 16.26 -2.45
C ARG A 114 11.92 15.69 -2.41
N LYS A 115 11.58 15.00 -1.32
CA LYS A 115 10.24 14.44 -1.06
C LYS A 115 9.29 15.44 -0.40
N VAL A 116 9.69 16.70 -0.28
CA VAL A 116 8.84 17.78 0.22
C VAL A 116 8.31 18.57 -0.98
N LYS A 117 7.01 18.43 -1.25
CA LYS A 117 6.32 19.20 -2.29
C LYS A 117 5.62 20.41 -1.67
N ARG A 118 5.37 21.42 -2.50
CA ARG A 118 4.84 22.73 -2.10
C ARG A 118 3.59 23.03 -2.91
N ILE A 119 2.57 23.56 -2.25
CA ILE A 119 1.35 24.08 -2.88
C ILE A 119 1.15 25.53 -2.45
N HIS A 120 0.93 26.40 -3.44
CA HIS A 120 0.66 27.82 -3.19
C HIS A 120 -0.82 28.05 -2.96
N VAL A 121 -1.16 28.74 -1.87
CA VAL A 121 -2.52 29.10 -1.52
C VAL A 121 -2.62 30.62 -1.43
N GLU A 122 -3.17 31.22 -2.48
CA GLU A 122 -3.34 32.67 -2.60
C GLU A 122 -4.23 33.21 -1.48
N LYS A 123 -5.47 32.73 -1.36
CA LYS A 123 -6.43 33.20 -0.36
C LYS A 123 -7.16 32.03 0.30
N ARG A 124 -7.72 32.31 1.48
CA ARG A 124 -8.57 31.34 2.17
C ARG A 124 -9.92 31.24 1.46
N GLU A 125 -10.32 30.02 1.15
CA GLU A 125 -11.64 29.72 0.57
C GLU A 125 -12.61 29.22 1.64
N ASN A 126 -13.43 30.13 2.14
CA ASN A 126 -14.46 29.81 3.15
C ASN A 126 -15.43 28.69 2.73
N PRO A 127 -15.88 28.57 1.46
CA PRO A 127 -16.76 27.48 1.05
C PRO A 127 -16.15 26.10 1.28
N ILE A 128 -14.86 25.92 0.98
CA ILE A 128 -14.13 24.66 1.16
C ILE A 128 -14.03 24.30 2.64
N VAL A 129 -13.56 25.25 3.45
CA VAL A 129 -13.40 25.06 4.90
C VAL A 129 -14.74 24.75 5.57
N ASN A 130 -15.80 25.47 5.20
CA ASN A 130 -17.15 25.24 5.73
C ASN A 130 -17.70 23.87 5.32
N ARG A 131 -17.45 23.42 4.08
CA ARG A 131 -17.82 22.07 3.62
C ARG A 131 -17.11 21.00 4.45
N LEU A 132 -15.80 21.12 4.65
CA LEU A 132 -15.03 20.15 5.44
C LEU A 132 -15.51 20.13 6.91
N ASN A 133 -15.72 21.31 7.51
CA ASN A 133 -16.19 21.41 8.90
C ASN A 133 -17.56 20.75 9.14
N LYS A 134 -18.44 20.67 8.13
CA LYS A 134 -19.71 19.92 8.25
C LYS A 134 -19.51 18.41 8.42
N THR A 135 -18.39 17.89 7.93
CA THR A 135 -18.02 16.47 8.04
C THR A 135 -17.11 16.18 9.24
N LYS A 136 -16.86 17.19 10.09
CA LYS A 136 -15.97 17.08 11.24
C LYS A 136 -16.55 16.10 12.26
N ILE A 137 -15.78 15.07 12.59
CA ILE A 137 -16.11 14.09 13.62
C ILE A 137 -14.98 14.11 14.65
N GLU A 138 -15.33 14.20 15.93
CA GLU A 138 -14.37 14.19 17.03
C GLU A 138 -14.29 12.78 17.62
N LYS A 139 -13.08 12.23 17.73
CA LYS A 139 -12.85 10.91 18.32
C LYS A 139 -11.65 10.91 19.26
N TYR A 140 -11.62 9.88 20.11
CA TYR A 140 -10.50 9.56 21.00
C TYR A 140 -9.96 8.18 20.63
N PRO A 141 -9.31 8.04 19.47
CA PRO A 141 -8.76 6.77 19.02
C PRO A 141 -7.59 6.34 19.92
N ASP A 142 -7.48 5.04 20.19
CA ASP A 142 -6.24 4.46 20.68
C ASP A 142 -5.35 4.12 19.48
N LEU A 143 -4.50 5.09 19.13
CA LEU A 143 -3.63 5.00 17.94
C LEU A 143 -2.62 3.85 18.04
N ALA A 144 -2.22 3.46 19.25
CA ALA A 144 -1.30 2.36 19.46
C ALA A 144 -1.97 1.03 19.14
N MET A 145 -3.19 0.82 19.64
CA MET A 145 -3.98 -0.38 19.33
C MET A 145 -4.33 -0.48 17.84
N GLU A 146 -4.70 0.63 17.20
CA GLU A 146 -5.00 0.63 15.75
C GLU A 146 -3.79 0.22 14.91
N LYS A 147 -2.60 0.75 15.25
CA LYS A 147 -1.35 0.39 14.55
C LYS A 147 -0.98 -1.08 14.76
N GLU A 148 -1.10 -1.58 15.98
CA GLU A 148 -0.81 -3.00 16.27
C GLU A 148 -1.77 -3.94 15.52
N ALA A 149 -3.06 -3.61 15.52
CA ALA A 149 -4.08 -4.38 14.80
C ALA A 149 -3.77 -4.45 13.30
N ARG A 150 -3.44 -3.31 12.67
CA ARG A 150 -3.07 -3.27 11.25
C ARG A 150 -1.78 -4.01 10.97
N GLN A 151 -0.75 -3.87 11.81
CA GLN A 151 0.49 -4.65 11.67
C GLN A 151 0.25 -6.16 11.78
N LYS A 152 -0.66 -6.59 12.66
CA LYS A 152 -1.05 -8.01 12.77
C LYS A 152 -1.79 -8.49 11.53
N GLU A 153 -2.66 -7.66 10.96
CA GLU A 153 -3.36 -7.96 9.71
C GLU A 153 -2.40 -8.06 8.51
N LEU A 154 -1.47 -7.11 8.38
CA LEU A 154 -0.41 -7.12 7.36
C LEU A 154 0.45 -8.39 7.47
N ARG A 155 0.92 -8.72 8.68
CA ARG A 155 1.69 -9.96 8.91
C ARG A 155 0.88 -11.22 8.55
N LYS A 156 -0.43 -11.22 8.78
CA LYS A 156 -1.30 -12.34 8.40
C LYS A 156 -1.40 -12.43 6.88
N LYS A 157 -1.69 -11.31 6.19
CA LYS A 157 -1.75 -11.25 4.72
C LYS A 157 -0.45 -11.71 4.07
N ASP A 158 0.70 -11.29 4.59
CA ASP A 158 2.01 -11.71 4.09
C ASP A 158 2.24 -13.22 4.27
N ARG A 159 1.88 -13.77 5.43
CA ARG A 159 1.96 -15.22 5.69
C ARG A 159 1.06 -16.01 4.75
N ASP A 160 -0.19 -15.56 4.57
CA ASP A 160 -1.16 -16.21 3.69
C ASP A 160 -0.68 -16.14 2.23
N ALA A 161 -0.14 -15.00 1.78
CA ALA A 161 0.43 -14.83 0.45
C ALA A 161 1.68 -15.71 0.23
N GLN A 162 2.58 -15.81 1.20
CA GLN A 162 3.75 -16.70 1.15
C GLN A 162 3.34 -18.17 1.10
N GLN A 163 2.34 -18.57 1.90
CA GLN A 163 1.82 -19.95 1.87
C GLN A 163 1.13 -20.26 0.54
N ALA A 164 0.38 -19.31 -0.03
CA ALA A 164 -0.25 -19.47 -1.34
C ALA A 164 0.81 -19.64 -2.45
N ARG A 165 1.86 -18.81 -2.47
CA ARG A 165 2.98 -18.93 -3.42
C ARG A 165 3.68 -20.29 -3.28
N LYS A 166 3.97 -20.71 -2.05
CA LYS A 166 4.62 -22.01 -1.79
C LYS A 166 3.76 -23.20 -2.23
N LYS A 167 2.43 -23.14 -2.04
CA LYS A 167 1.50 -24.17 -2.52
C LYS A 167 1.44 -24.20 -4.04
N GLU A 168 1.42 -23.05 -4.69
CA GLU A 168 1.41 -22.96 -6.15
C GLU A 168 2.71 -23.49 -6.77
N GLU A 169 3.86 -23.10 -6.23
CA GLU A 169 5.18 -23.62 -6.65
C GLU A 169 5.29 -25.14 -6.44
N ALA A 170 4.77 -25.66 -5.32
CA ALA A 170 4.75 -27.11 -5.07
C ALA A 170 3.84 -27.86 -6.06
N ARG A 171 2.70 -27.28 -6.46
CA ARG A 171 1.82 -27.86 -7.48
C ARG A 171 2.51 -27.89 -8.84
N ILE A 172 3.10 -26.77 -9.28
CA ILE A 172 3.85 -26.70 -10.54
C ILE A 172 5.02 -27.69 -10.55
N MET A 173 5.73 -27.84 -9.42
CA MET A 173 6.82 -28.81 -9.31
C MET A 173 6.32 -30.26 -9.39
N LYS A 174 5.18 -30.57 -8.76
CA LYS A 174 4.57 -31.90 -8.85
C LYS A 174 4.14 -32.21 -10.28
N ASP A 175 3.45 -31.29 -10.94
CA ASP A 175 3.00 -31.45 -12.33
C ASP A 175 4.20 -31.64 -13.29
N ARG A 176 5.27 -30.86 -13.11
CA ARG A 176 6.52 -31.04 -13.87
C ARG A 176 7.17 -32.40 -13.62
N LYS A 177 7.17 -32.87 -12.38
CA LYS A 177 7.72 -34.18 -12.01
C LYS A 177 6.89 -35.31 -12.62
N GLU A 178 5.58 -35.19 -12.60
CA GLU A 178 4.65 -36.17 -13.18
C GLU A 178 4.76 -36.20 -14.71
N GLN A 179 4.85 -35.05 -15.38
CA GLN A 179 5.11 -34.99 -16.82
C GLN A 179 6.47 -35.60 -17.20
N LYS A 180 7.51 -35.34 -16.39
CA LYS A 180 8.83 -35.95 -16.60
C LYS A 180 8.76 -37.47 -16.43
N TYR A 181 8.10 -37.94 -15.36
CA TYR A 181 7.88 -39.36 -15.11
C TYR A 181 7.10 -40.04 -16.24
N GLN A 182 6.01 -39.43 -16.71
CA GLN A 182 5.25 -39.95 -17.85
C GLN A 182 6.09 -40.02 -19.12
N LYS A 183 6.94 -39.03 -19.41
CA LYS A 183 7.84 -39.06 -20.57
C LYS A 183 8.93 -40.13 -20.46
N GLU A 184 9.50 -40.31 -19.27
CA GLU A 184 10.54 -41.31 -19.02
C GLU A 184 9.96 -42.74 -19.09
N HIS A 185 8.79 -42.98 -18.48
CA HIS A 185 8.12 -44.29 -18.48
C HIS A 185 7.25 -44.56 -19.72
N ALA A 186 7.04 -43.58 -20.61
CA ALA A 186 6.35 -43.81 -21.89
C ALA A 186 7.13 -44.77 -22.82
N TYR A 187 8.45 -44.91 -22.61
CA TYR A 187 9.29 -45.84 -23.37
C TYR A 187 9.49 -47.19 -22.66
N ASP A 188 9.21 -47.31 -21.36
CA ASP A 188 9.38 -48.59 -20.64
C ASP A 188 8.45 -49.69 -21.16
N ASP A 189 7.19 -49.36 -21.49
CA ASP A 189 6.24 -50.31 -22.08
C ASP A 189 6.57 -50.64 -23.55
N LEU A 190 7.28 -49.76 -24.27
CA LEU A 190 7.71 -50.01 -25.66
C LEU A 190 8.94 -50.93 -25.74
N PHE A 191 9.76 -50.99 -24.69
CA PHE A 191 10.97 -51.82 -24.61
C PHE A 191 10.83 -53.03 -23.68
N SER A 192 9.61 -53.40 -23.28
CA SER A 192 9.38 -54.64 -22.55
C SER A 192 9.76 -55.86 -23.42
N GLU A 193 10.35 -56.90 -22.83
CA GLU A 193 10.78 -58.10 -23.55
C GLU A 193 9.64 -58.75 -24.35
N GLU A 194 8.41 -58.67 -23.85
CA GLU A 194 7.20 -59.20 -24.49
C GLU A 194 6.80 -58.38 -25.75
N ASN A 195 6.88 -57.05 -25.70
CA ASN A 195 6.63 -56.21 -26.87
C ASN A 195 7.77 -56.26 -27.89
N MET A 196 9.03 -56.38 -27.45
CA MET A 196 10.16 -56.60 -28.35
C MET A 196 10.14 -58.00 -28.99
N ALA A 197 9.72 -59.04 -28.26
CA ALA A 197 9.56 -60.39 -28.81
C ALA A 197 8.43 -60.48 -29.84
N SER A 198 7.31 -59.77 -29.63
CA SER A 198 6.19 -59.74 -30.58
C SER A 198 6.47 -58.96 -31.86
N THR A 199 7.41 -57.99 -31.84
CA THR A 199 7.89 -57.27 -33.03
C THR A 199 9.17 -57.85 -33.64
N SER A 200 9.84 -58.79 -32.95
CA SER A 200 11.01 -59.51 -33.45
C SER A 200 10.60 -60.64 -34.39
N ASN A 201 11.31 -60.79 -35.51
CA ASN A 201 11.13 -61.90 -36.44
C ASN A 201 12.00 -63.13 -36.09
N GLN A 202 12.72 -63.11 -34.96
CA GLN A 202 13.69 -64.17 -34.61
C GLN A 202 13.05 -65.48 -34.13
N ASP A 203 11.88 -65.43 -33.49
CA ASP A 203 11.17 -66.62 -32.96
C ASP A 203 9.97 -67.04 -33.82
N ARG A 204 9.95 -66.63 -35.10
CA ARG A 204 8.90 -67.08 -36.04
C ARG A 204 9.21 -68.50 -36.52
N SER A 205 8.22 -69.39 -36.43
CA SER A 205 8.30 -70.76 -36.95
C SER A 205 8.63 -70.77 -38.45
N GLU A 206 9.37 -71.78 -38.92
CA GLU A 206 9.76 -71.94 -40.34
C GLU A 206 8.55 -71.97 -41.31
N ASP A 207 7.34 -72.27 -40.81
CA ASP A 207 6.07 -72.20 -41.57
C ASP A 207 5.54 -70.78 -41.84
N PHE A 208 6.21 -69.71 -41.37
CA PHE A 208 5.73 -68.34 -41.58
C PHE A 208 5.70 -67.92 -43.07
N LEU A 209 6.42 -68.63 -43.94
CA LEU A 209 6.46 -68.38 -45.38
C LEU A 209 5.51 -69.27 -46.20
N ASP A 210 4.79 -70.21 -45.57
CA ASP A 210 3.98 -71.20 -46.28
C ASP A 210 2.58 -70.68 -46.70
N ASP A 211 2.21 -69.47 -46.24
CA ASP A 211 0.91 -68.83 -46.49
C ASP A 211 0.95 -67.77 -47.62
N PHE A 212 2.02 -67.77 -48.45
CA PHE A 212 2.23 -66.80 -49.54
C PHE A 212 2.27 -67.40 -50.96
N PHE A 213 1.75 -68.62 -51.15
CA PHE A 213 1.63 -69.27 -52.46
C PHE A 213 0.20 -69.71 -52.79
#